data_AF-A0A6J8E9U5-F1
#
_entry.id   AF-A0A6J8E9U5-F1
#
_cell.length_a   1.000
_cell.length_b   1.000
_cell.length_c   1.000
_cell.angle_alpha   90.00
_cell.angle_beta   90.00
_cell.angle_gamma   90.00
#
_symmetry.space_group_name_H-M   'P 1'
#
loop_
_entity.id
_entity.type
_entity.pdbx_description
1 polymer ?
#
loop_
_entity_poly.entity_id
_entity_poly.type
_entity_poly.pdbx_seq_one_letter_code
_entity_poly.pdbx_strand_id
1 'polypeptide(L)'
;MAPIDIFVYLVFCGLVTGDYHVNNDNIFKVLEKIGTTVSRETCTSLSPDEELDIAVDFSKWEEYADLAIYNSNYLSAQIQKHGGSLETFHESLCHDLVTNLVVTAKPEILSGVVEFAPGVFKNYELFAAFAVNTNGTVESVELGNFYNYTNDSLVNEWYSVLRDRNYENVAIDRTKTTFRNGTIIEADLLVARRDDGHITKPYYDCGGGHVWMFTYSSPILGRNTDGSPKFKGVATIDIELTDKDINQCDLEYEDDTVDLFFNVFRGTHKCPIETTCHFRPGLGFKVGGYFCICNEGFYYQGLYSGFSGEEVEKATDLSSFRCEMKHHGYRSSFGSDSHDRQLGRYFPLNSDDSDLYYTNPSMK
;
A
#
# COMPACT_ATOMS: atom_id res chain seq x y z
N MET A 1 43.88 -29.29 -38.62
CA MET A 1 44.46 -28.90 -37.32
C MET A 1 44.57 -27.39 -37.29
N ALA A 2 43.61 -26.75 -36.61
CA ALA A 2 43.66 -25.41 -36.03
C ALA A 2 42.53 -25.38 -34.97
N PRO A 3 42.72 -24.70 -33.83
CA PRO A 3 42.05 -25.03 -32.58
C PRO A 3 40.73 -24.29 -32.38
N ILE A 4 39.98 -24.80 -31.40
CA ILE A 4 38.65 -24.40 -30.95
C ILE A 4 38.70 -23.00 -30.32
N ASP A 5 37.92 -22.06 -30.86
CA ASP A 5 37.64 -20.75 -30.25
C ASP A 5 36.69 -20.93 -29.05
N ILE A 6 37.23 -20.76 -27.85
CA ILE A 6 36.44 -20.55 -26.64
C ILE A 6 36.08 -19.06 -26.62
N PHE A 7 34.90 -18.74 -27.15
CA PHE A 7 34.21 -17.49 -26.88
C PHE A 7 33.91 -17.43 -25.38
N VAL A 8 34.67 -16.60 -24.67
CA VAL A 8 34.39 -16.21 -23.29
C VAL A 8 33.09 -15.40 -23.29
N TYR A 9 32.01 -16.03 -22.82
CA TYR A 9 30.78 -15.37 -22.42
C TYR A 9 31.09 -14.40 -21.27
N LEU A 10 31.29 -13.12 -21.58
CA LEU A 10 31.04 -12.03 -20.65
C LEU A 10 29.53 -11.78 -20.66
N VAL A 11 28.81 -12.54 -19.83
CA VAL A 11 27.49 -12.13 -19.36
C VAL A 11 27.71 -10.85 -18.57
N PHE A 12 27.31 -9.72 -19.16
CA PHE A 12 27.08 -8.49 -18.41
C PHE A 12 26.00 -8.79 -17.36
N CYS A 13 26.44 -9.15 -16.16
CA CYS A 13 25.67 -8.93 -14.95
C CYS A 13 25.64 -7.41 -14.76
N GLY A 14 24.70 -6.76 -15.42
CA GLY A 14 24.35 -5.38 -15.13
C GLY A 14 23.68 -5.35 -13.77
N LEU A 15 24.50 -5.29 -12.72
CA LEU A 15 24.12 -4.66 -11.47
C LEU A 15 23.68 -3.25 -11.82
N VAL A 16 22.37 -3.06 -11.96
CA VAL A 16 21.74 -1.76 -11.79
C VAL A 16 21.87 -1.46 -10.31
N THR A 17 23.04 -0.98 -9.89
CA THR A 17 23.13 -0.12 -8.71
C THR A 17 22.47 1.19 -9.12
N GLY A 18 21.15 1.19 -9.16
CA GLY A 18 20.41 2.43 -9.13
C GLY A 18 20.71 3.04 -7.77
N ASP A 19 21.47 4.13 -7.75
CA ASP A 19 21.51 5.01 -6.60
C ASP A 19 20.06 5.40 -6.28
N TYR A 20 19.44 4.69 -5.34
CA TYR A 20 18.22 5.10 -4.66
C TYR A 20 18.60 6.23 -3.69
N HIS A 21 19.26 7.27 -4.21
CA HIS A 21 19.31 8.57 -3.54
C HIS A 21 17.95 9.21 -3.71
N VAL A 22 17.00 8.72 -2.91
CA VAL A 22 15.80 9.46 -2.59
C VAL A 22 16.29 10.81 -2.07
N ASN A 23 15.81 11.90 -2.66
CA ASN A 23 16.11 13.22 -2.16
C ASN A 23 15.58 13.29 -0.71
N ASN A 24 16.48 13.23 0.29
CA ASN A 24 16.12 13.15 1.71
C ASN A 24 15.13 14.25 2.12
N ASP A 25 15.20 15.43 1.49
CA ASP A 25 14.28 16.55 1.73
C ASP A 25 12.82 16.22 1.38
N ASN A 26 12.58 15.29 0.46
CA ASN A 26 11.23 14.86 0.09
C ASN A 26 10.61 13.96 1.17
N ILE A 27 11.40 13.04 1.75
CA ILE A 27 10.90 12.09 2.74
C ILE A 27 10.52 12.78 4.05
N PHE A 28 11.25 13.81 4.46
CA PHE A 28 10.84 14.60 5.63
C PHE A 28 9.49 15.30 5.42
N LYS A 29 9.18 15.78 4.20
CA LYS A 29 7.86 16.35 3.88
C LYS A 29 6.77 15.29 3.89
N VAL A 30 7.06 14.09 3.39
CA VAL A 30 6.15 12.94 3.45
C VAL A 30 5.83 12.58 4.91
N LEU A 31 6.84 12.51 5.78
CA LEU A 31 6.66 12.23 7.21
C LEU A 31 5.86 13.33 7.92
N GLU A 32 6.13 14.60 7.63
CA GLU A 32 5.36 15.73 8.16
C GLU A 32 3.87 15.62 7.80
N LYS A 33 3.60 15.25 6.53
CA LYS A 33 2.26 15.06 6.00
C LYS A 33 1.49 13.93 6.68
N ILE A 34 2.15 12.79 6.88
CA ILE A 34 1.62 11.64 7.64
C ILE A 34 1.36 12.02 9.10
N GLY A 35 2.29 12.76 9.72
CA GLY A 35 2.26 13.04 11.15
C GLY A 35 1.32 14.16 11.58
N THR A 36 1.06 15.16 10.73
CA THR A 36 0.46 16.42 11.19
C THR A 36 -0.46 17.13 10.20
N THR A 37 -0.36 16.87 8.89
CA THR A 37 -1.03 17.71 7.88
C THR A 37 -2.40 17.17 7.48
N VAL A 38 -2.53 15.85 7.33
CA VAL A 38 -3.74 15.24 6.79
C VAL A 38 -4.43 14.38 7.86
N SER A 39 -5.68 14.75 8.17
CA SER A 39 -6.59 14.01 9.04
C SER A 39 -7.99 14.02 8.45
N ARG A 40 -8.88 13.26 9.09
CA ARG A 40 -10.32 13.28 8.78
C ARG A 40 -10.92 14.69 8.76
N GLU A 41 -10.45 15.58 9.64
CA GLU A 41 -10.96 16.94 9.80
C GLU A 41 -10.31 17.95 8.85
N THR A 42 -9.07 17.71 8.41
CA THR A 42 -8.31 18.65 7.58
C THR A 42 -8.36 18.31 6.10
N CYS A 43 -8.76 17.09 5.73
CA CYS A 43 -8.79 16.68 4.34
C CYS A 43 -9.89 17.37 3.51
N THR A 44 -9.55 17.75 2.27
CA THR A 44 -10.48 18.30 1.29
C THR A 44 -10.23 17.61 -0.05
N SER A 45 -11.14 16.71 -0.48
CA SER A 45 -11.06 15.72 -1.60
C SER A 45 -10.72 16.25 -3.02
N LEU A 46 -9.84 17.23 -3.12
CA LEU A 46 -9.58 18.14 -4.24
C LEU A 46 -8.10 18.60 -4.28
N SER A 47 -7.21 18.14 -3.38
CA SER A 47 -5.83 18.65 -3.30
C SER A 47 -4.74 17.62 -3.59
N PRO A 48 -3.71 17.95 -4.42
CA PRO A 48 -2.44 17.22 -4.49
C PRO A 48 -1.73 17.11 -3.12
N ASP A 49 -2.10 17.96 -2.16
CA ASP A 49 -1.64 17.91 -0.77
C ASP A 49 -2.17 16.69 0.01
N GLU A 50 -2.77 15.70 -0.66
CA GLU A 50 -3.19 14.41 -0.08
C GLU A 50 -2.39 13.20 -0.61
N GLU A 51 -1.49 13.39 -1.58
CA GLU A 51 -0.60 12.33 -2.10
C GLU A 51 0.81 12.32 -1.47
N LEU A 52 1.34 11.15 -1.14
CA LEU A 52 2.72 10.99 -0.71
C LEU A 52 3.61 10.83 -1.94
N ASP A 53 4.60 11.72 -2.10
CA ASP A 53 5.55 11.66 -3.22
C ASP A 53 6.62 10.57 -3.00
N ILE A 54 6.16 9.34 -2.87
CA ILE A 54 6.95 8.12 -2.75
C ILE A 54 6.46 7.10 -3.77
N ALA A 55 7.39 6.40 -4.40
CA ALA A 55 7.06 5.29 -5.30
C ALA A 55 6.61 4.09 -4.46
N VAL A 56 5.56 3.39 -4.92
CA VAL A 56 5.11 2.14 -4.33
C VAL A 56 5.87 0.98 -4.97
N ASP A 57 6.60 0.20 -4.18
CA ASP A 57 7.02 -1.13 -4.61
C ASP A 57 5.83 -2.08 -4.50
N PHE A 58 5.17 -2.32 -5.64
CA PHE A 58 3.96 -3.13 -5.69
C PHE A 58 4.25 -4.64 -5.73
N SER A 59 5.52 -5.08 -5.76
CA SER A 59 5.90 -6.49 -5.90
C SER A 59 5.20 -7.41 -4.90
N LYS A 60 4.99 -6.93 -3.66
CA LYS A 60 4.30 -7.66 -2.60
C LYS A 60 2.79 -7.81 -2.78
N TRP A 61 2.18 -6.96 -3.60
CA TRP A 61 0.74 -6.93 -3.83
C TRP A 61 0.33 -7.36 -5.23
N GLU A 62 1.28 -7.85 -6.04
CA GLU A 62 1.04 -8.30 -7.41
C GLU A 62 -0.07 -9.34 -7.52
N GLU A 63 -0.17 -10.27 -6.56
CA GLU A 63 -1.22 -11.28 -6.56
C GLU A 63 -2.62 -10.71 -6.35
N TYR A 64 -2.74 -9.59 -5.62
CA TYR A 64 -4.03 -8.93 -5.42
C TYR A 64 -4.45 -8.13 -6.65
N ALA A 65 -3.49 -7.57 -7.40
CA ALA A 65 -3.81 -6.91 -8.68
C ALA A 65 -4.49 -7.86 -9.67
N ASP A 66 -4.18 -9.16 -9.62
CA ASP A 66 -4.81 -10.16 -10.49
C ASP A 66 -6.33 -10.25 -10.26
N LEU A 67 -6.84 -9.88 -9.08
CA LEU A 67 -8.28 -9.82 -8.81
C LEU A 67 -8.96 -8.67 -9.57
N ALA A 68 -8.36 -7.48 -9.57
CA ALA A 68 -8.82 -6.35 -10.35
C ALA A 68 -8.73 -6.65 -11.87
N ILE A 69 -7.63 -7.28 -12.30
CA ILE A 69 -7.44 -7.72 -13.69
C ILE A 69 -8.51 -8.75 -14.08
N TYR A 70 -8.84 -9.69 -13.20
CA TYR A 70 -9.88 -10.68 -13.44
C TYR A 70 -11.25 -10.03 -13.64
N ASN A 71 -11.65 -9.14 -12.71
CA ASN A 71 -12.91 -8.39 -12.82
C ASN A 71 -12.95 -7.56 -14.10
N SER A 72 -11.84 -6.88 -14.41
CA SER A 72 -11.72 -6.09 -15.63
C SER A 72 -11.88 -6.93 -16.90
N ASN A 73 -11.17 -8.05 -17.00
CA ASN A 73 -11.22 -8.93 -18.17
C ASN A 73 -12.57 -9.62 -18.32
N TYR A 74 -13.23 -9.97 -17.21
CA TYR A 74 -14.59 -10.48 -17.23
C TYR A 74 -15.54 -9.46 -17.85
N LEU A 75 -15.52 -8.21 -17.38
CA LEU A 75 -16.37 -7.14 -17.90
C LEU A 75 -16.03 -6.75 -19.34
N SER A 76 -14.74 -6.74 -19.69
CA SER A 76 -14.26 -6.54 -21.06
C SER A 76 -14.82 -7.59 -22.01
N ALA A 77 -14.88 -8.85 -21.58
CA ALA A 77 -15.48 -9.93 -22.36
C ALA A 77 -17.00 -9.75 -22.54
N GLN A 78 -17.70 -9.29 -21.50
CA GLN A 78 -19.14 -8.98 -21.61
C GLN A 78 -19.37 -7.84 -22.61
N ILE A 79 -18.64 -6.73 -22.49
CA ILE A 79 -18.74 -5.58 -23.40
C ILE A 79 -18.50 -6.00 -24.85
N GLN A 80 -17.43 -6.77 -25.11
CA GLN A 80 -17.05 -7.18 -26.46
C GLN A 80 -18.07 -8.15 -27.08
N LYS A 81 -18.72 -9.01 -26.28
CA LYS A 81 -19.76 -9.95 -26.75
C LYS A 81 -21.11 -9.29 -26.98
N HIS A 82 -21.38 -8.17 -26.30
CA HIS A 82 -22.66 -7.44 -26.35
C HIS A 82 -22.58 -6.15 -27.18
N GLY A 83 -21.72 -6.11 -28.20
CA GLY A 83 -21.68 -4.99 -29.15
C GLY A 83 -21.12 -3.68 -28.58
N GLY A 84 -20.34 -3.76 -27.50
CA GLY A 84 -19.64 -2.61 -26.92
C GLY A 84 -20.39 -1.84 -25.83
N SER A 85 -21.55 -2.35 -25.38
CA SER A 85 -22.42 -1.78 -24.35
C SER A 85 -22.89 -2.86 -23.35
N LEU A 86 -23.19 -2.44 -22.12
CA LEU A 86 -23.74 -3.28 -21.04
C LEU A 86 -25.20 -2.93 -20.71
N GLU A 87 -25.99 -2.45 -21.69
CA GLU A 87 -27.39 -2.05 -21.49
C GLU A 87 -28.27 -3.12 -20.82
N THR A 88 -28.08 -4.39 -21.17
CA THR A 88 -28.84 -5.51 -20.59
C THR A 88 -28.16 -6.18 -19.40
N PHE A 89 -27.01 -5.66 -18.95
CA PHE A 89 -26.24 -6.25 -17.87
C PHE A 89 -26.87 -5.90 -16.51
N HIS A 90 -26.86 -6.85 -15.58
CA HIS A 90 -27.44 -6.64 -14.26
C HIS A 90 -26.44 -5.92 -13.34
N GLU A 91 -26.89 -4.87 -12.65
CA GLU A 91 -26.07 -4.12 -11.68
C GLU A 91 -25.57 -5.01 -10.56
N SER A 92 -26.39 -5.94 -10.09
CA SER A 92 -26.04 -6.89 -9.04
C SER A 92 -24.76 -7.65 -9.37
N LEU A 93 -24.51 -7.97 -10.64
CA LEU A 93 -23.28 -8.65 -11.04
C LEU A 93 -22.04 -7.77 -10.84
N CYS A 94 -22.13 -6.45 -11.03
CA CYS A 94 -21.01 -5.55 -10.75
C CYS A 94 -20.75 -5.49 -9.24
N HIS A 95 -21.81 -5.38 -8.43
CA HIS A 95 -21.70 -5.43 -6.97
C HIS A 95 -21.16 -6.76 -6.46
N ASP A 96 -21.58 -7.88 -7.03
CA ASP A 96 -21.09 -9.22 -6.68
C ASP A 96 -19.61 -9.38 -7.00
N LEU A 97 -19.12 -8.81 -8.13
CA LEU A 97 -17.71 -8.84 -8.52
C LEU A 97 -16.83 -8.09 -7.52
N VAL A 98 -17.19 -6.86 -7.14
CA VAL A 98 -16.40 -6.08 -6.18
C VAL A 98 -16.52 -6.64 -4.76
N THR A 99 -17.69 -7.13 -4.37
CA THR A 99 -17.90 -7.77 -3.06
C THR A 99 -17.06 -9.04 -2.94
N ASN A 100 -17.07 -9.93 -3.95
CA ASN A 100 -16.27 -11.15 -3.92
C ASN A 100 -14.77 -10.84 -3.87
N LEU A 101 -14.32 -9.83 -4.61
CA LEU A 101 -12.93 -9.38 -4.59
C LEU A 101 -12.51 -9.01 -3.16
N VAL A 102 -13.26 -8.14 -2.48
CA VAL A 102 -12.92 -7.70 -1.12
C VAL A 102 -13.05 -8.84 -0.10
N VAL A 103 -14.09 -9.68 -0.22
CA VAL A 103 -14.28 -10.85 0.67
C VAL A 103 -13.12 -11.85 0.54
N THR A 104 -12.59 -12.04 -0.66
CA THR A 104 -11.52 -13.00 -0.95
C THR A 104 -10.16 -12.52 -0.44
N ALA A 105 -9.93 -11.22 -0.47
CA ALA A 105 -8.62 -10.63 -0.27
C ALA A 105 -8.46 -9.84 1.05
N LYS A 106 -9.44 -9.90 1.95
CA LYS A 106 -9.30 -9.32 3.29
C LYS A 106 -8.34 -10.16 4.15
N PRO A 107 -7.54 -9.53 5.03
CA PRO A 107 -7.53 -8.10 5.35
C PRO A 107 -6.68 -7.23 4.41
N GLU A 108 -6.00 -7.79 3.41
CA GLU A 108 -5.04 -7.04 2.62
C GLU A 108 -5.66 -6.00 1.68
N ILE A 109 -6.88 -6.24 1.20
CA ILE A 109 -7.67 -5.30 0.39
C ILE A 109 -8.77 -4.66 1.23
N LEU A 110 -8.75 -3.33 1.27
CA LEU A 110 -9.76 -2.52 1.93
C LEU A 110 -11.04 -2.44 1.10
N SER A 111 -10.89 -2.07 -0.17
CA SER A 111 -12.02 -1.85 -1.08
C SER A 111 -11.70 -2.22 -2.51
N GLY A 112 -12.75 -2.32 -3.32
CA GLY A 112 -12.66 -2.49 -4.75
C GLY A 112 -13.80 -1.78 -5.46
N VAL A 113 -13.49 -1.27 -6.65
CA VAL A 113 -14.44 -0.50 -7.47
C VAL A 113 -14.53 -1.12 -8.87
N VAL A 114 -15.72 -1.05 -9.47
CA VAL A 114 -15.92 -1.15 -10.91
C VAL A 114 -16.63 0.12 -11.37
N GLU A 115 -15.98 0.83 -12.27
CA GLU A 115 -16.47 2.09 -12.84
C GLU A 115 -16.37 2.06 -14.36
N PHE A 116 -17.37 2.60 -15.02
CA PHE A 116 -17.44 2.59 -16.49
C PHE A 116 -17.20 3.96 -17.08
N ALA A 117 -16.68 4.00 -18.31
CA ALA A 117 -16.70 5.23 -19.09
C ALA A 117 -18.14 5.68 -19.37
N PRO A 118 -18.41 7.00 -19.45
CA PRO A 118 -19.75 7.51 -19.72
C PRO A 118 -20.38 6.84 -20.95
N GLY A 119 -21.64 6.42 -20.81
CA GLY A 119 -22.41 5.76 -21.87
C GLY A 119 -22.05 4.30 -22.16
N VAL A 120 -21.20 3.66 -21.36
CA VAL A 120 -20.91 2.21 -21.49
C VAL A 120 -21.95 1.35 -20.76
N PHE A 121 -22.42 1.81 -19.59
CA PHE A 121 -23.32 1.05 -18.73
C PHE A 121 -24.70 1.69 -18.65
N LYS A 122 -25.67 1.05 -19.30
CA LYS A 122 -27.08 1.49 -19.33
C LYS A 122 -27.21 2.97 -19.74
N ASN A 123 -28.27 3.63 -19.28
CA ASN A 123 -28.51 5.06 -19.46
C ASN A 123 -28.00 5.90 -18.29
N TYR A 124 -27.07 5.38 -17.50
CA TYR A 124 -26.49 6.10 -16.38
C TYR A 124 -25.45 7.09 -16.90
N GLU A 125 -25.43 8.29 -16.30
CA GLU A 125 -24.38 9.27 -16.56
C GLU A 125 -23.03 8.69 -16.10
N LEU A 126 -23.01 8.22 -14.86
CA LEU A 126 -21.91 7.48 -14.24
C LEU A 126 -22.48 6.28 -13.47
N PHE A 127 -21.72 5.19 -13.46
CA PHE A 127 -21.97 4.01 -12.64
C PHE A 127 -20.70 3.63 -11.91
N ALA A 128 -20.79 3.38 -10.61
CA ALA A 128 -19.68 2.98 -9.77
C ALA A 128 -20.14 1.94 -8.75
N ALA A 129 -19.91 0.66 -9.02
CA ALA A 129 -20.10 -0.38 -8.02
C ALA A 129 -18.88 -0.40 -7.10
N PHE A 130 -19.08 -0.07 -5.83
CA PHE A 130 -18.03 -0.03 -4.81
C PHE A 130 -18.31 -1.09 -3.74
N ALA A 131 -17.26 -1.71 -3.22
CA ALA A 131 -17.33 -2.50 -2.00
C ALA A 131 -16.17 -2.16 -1.07
N VAL A 132 -16.43 -2.15 0.23
CA VAL A 132 -15.45 -1.81 1.28
C VAL A 132 -15.61 -2.72 2.49
N ASN A 133 -14.48 -3.10 3.09
CA ASN A 133 -14.42 -3.85 4.33
C ASN A 133 -14.39 -2.89 5.53
N THR A 134 -15.52 -2.76 6.21
CA THR A 134 -15.65 -1.96 7.44
C THR A 134 -15.69 -2.90 8.65
N ASN A 135 -14.58 -2.98 9.39
CA ASN A 135 -14.48 -3.79 10.61
C ASN A 135 -14.91 -5.26 10.43
N GLY A 136 -14.53 -5.87 9.31
CA GLY A 136 -14.80 -7.28 8.98
C GLY A 136 -16.12 -7.52 8.24
N THR A 137 -16.97 -6.49 8.10
CA THR A 137 -18.20 -6.52 7.29
C THR A 137 -17.92 -5.88 5.94
N VAL A 138 -18.22 -6.59 4.85
CA VAL A 138 -18.11 -6.04 3.51
C VAL A 138 -19.45 -5.45 3.10
N GLU A 139 -19.45 -4.14 2.83
CA GLU A 139 -20.61 -3.39 2.36
C GLU A 139 -20.40 -3.01 0.90
N SER A 140 -21.47 -2.99 0.10
CA SER A 140 -21.41 -2.57 -1.29
C SER A 140 -22.44 -1.48 -1.60
N VAL A 141 -22.00 -0.44 -2.31
CA VAL A 141 -22.73 0.80 -2.55
C VAL A 141 -22.54 1.25 -4.00
N GLU A 142 -23.53 1.91 -4.57
CA GLU A 142 -23.44 2.57 -5.89
C GLU A 142 -23.03 4.03 -5.67
N LEU A 143 -21.89 4.46 -6.22
CA LEU A 143 -21.32 5.79 -5.98
C LEU A 143 -21.52 6.79 -7.14
N GLY A 144 -21.98 6.35 -8.31
CA GLY A 144 -22.03 7.17 -9.53
C GLY A 144 -22.90 8.43 -9.41
N ASN A 145 -23.87 8.43 -8.50
CA ASN A 145 -24.71 9.60 -8.20
C ASN A 145 -24.08 10.62 -7.24
N PHE A 146 -23.03 10.24 -6.52
CA PHE A 146 -22.43 11.03 -5.45
C PHE A 146 -20.99 11.46 -5.75
N TYR A 147 -20.32 10.75 -6.64
CA TYR A 147 -18.91 10.95 -6.95
C TYR A 147 -18.68 10.98 -8.47
N ASN A 148 -18.28 12.15 -8.98
CA ASN A 148 -17.94 12.30 -10.38
C ASN A 148 -16.44 11.99 -10.61
N TYR A 149 -16.14 10.70 -10.74
CA TYR A 149 -14.80 10.18 -11.03
C TYR A 149 -14.23 10.59 -12.40
N THR A 150 -15.02 11.23 -13.26
CA THR A 150 -14.56 11.70 -14.58
C THR A 150 -14.13 13.16 -14.60
N ASN A 151 -14.30 13.88 -13.48
CA ASN A 151 -13.96 15.29 -13.39
C ASN A 151 -12.44 15.50 -13.38
N ASP A 152 -11.90 16.03 -14.47
CA ASP A 152 -10.46 16.34 -14.61
C ASP A 152 -9.94 17.40 -13.61
N SER A 153 -10.83 18.07 -12.88
CA SER A 153 -10.44 18.98 -11.78
C SER A 153 -10.14 18.25 -10.47
N LEU A 154 -10.47 16.96 -10.37
CA LEU A 154 -10.12 16.09 -9.24
C LEU A 154 -8.80 15.38 -9.52
N VAL A 155 -8.00 15.17 -8.49
CA VAL A 155 -6.84 14.28 -8.56
C VAL A 155 -7.37 12.84 -8.56
N ASN A 156 -7.60 12.28 -9.74
CA ASN A 156 -8.20 10.96 -9.97
C ASN A 156 -7.32 10.09 -10.86
N GLU A 157 -6.00 10.09 -10.62
CA GLU A 157 -5.03 9.43 -11.51
C GLU A 157 -5.33 7.94 -11.72
N TRP A 158 -5.89 7.27 -10.71
CA TRP A 158 -6.38 5.89 -10.79
C TRP A 158 -7.37 5.64 -11.95
N TYR A 159 -8.13 6.66 -12.38
CA TYR A 159 -9.01 6.59 -13.56
C TYR A 159 -8.42 7.26 -14.80
N SER A 160 -7.99 8.52 -14.67
CA SER A 160 -7.66 9.37 -15.82
C SER A 160 -6.42 8.89 -16.58
N VAL A 161 -5.41 8.35 -15.90
CA VAL A 161 -4.22 7.77 -16.53
C VAL A 161 -4.58 6.61 -17.45
N LEU A 162 -5.51 5.75 -17.04
CA LEU A 162 -5.98 4.61 -17.85
C LEU A 162 -6.92 5.05 -18.96
N ARG A 163 -7.78 6.05 -18.71
CA ARG A 163 -8.65 6.63 -19.74
C ARG A 163 -7.85 7.18 -20.92
N ASP A 164 -6.75 7.88 -20.63
CA ASP A 164 -5.96 8.62 -21.63
C ASP A 164 -4.84 7.78 -22.25
N ARG A 165 -4.64 6.53 -21.80
CA ARG A 165 -3.63 5.61 -22.31
C ARG A 165 -3.94 5.12 -23.74
N ASN A 166 -2.89 4.91 -24.54
CA ASN A 166 -2.98 4.23 -25.84
C ASN A 166 -2.97 2.70 -25.67
N TYR A 167 -4.01 2.02 -26.16
CA TYR A 167 -4.20 0.56 -26.08
C TYR A 167 -3.95 -0.17 -27.40
N GLU A 168 -3.32 0.45 -28.41
CA GLU A 168 -3.05 -0.17 -29.73
C GLU A 168 -2.33 -1.53 -29.64
N ASN A 169 -1.47 -1.71 -28.64
CA ASN A 169 -0.64 -2.92 -28.46
C ASN A 169 -1.16 -3.86 -27.37
N VAL A 170 -2.40 -3.67 -26.91
CA VAL A 170 -2.95 -4.53 -25.85
C VAL A 170 -3.09 -5.98 -26.31
N ALA A 171 -2.96 -6.91 -25.36
CA ALA A 171 -3.00 -8.34 -25.67
C ALA A 171 -4.38 -8.76 -26.22
N ILE A 172 -4.35 -9.72 -27.14
CA ILE A 172 -5.54 -10.36 -27.71
C ILE A 172 -5.46 -11.85 -27.45
N ASP A 173 -6.46 -12.38 -26.74
CA ASP A 173 -6.58 -13.82 -26.48
C ASP A 173 -7.73 -14.41 -27.31
N ARG A 174 -7.44 -15.52 -27.99
CA ARG A 174 -8.45 -16.28 -28.72
C ARG A 174 -9.16 -17.25 -27.79
N THR A 175 -10.48 -17.10 -27.70
CA THR A 175 -11.35 -17.93 -26.87
C THR A 175 -12.22 -18.86 -27.70
N LYS A 176 -12.60 -19.99 -27.12
CA LYS A 176 -13.53 -20.96 -27.69
C LYS A 176 -14.47 -21.47 -26.59
N THR A 177 -15.76 -21.20 -26.74
CA THR A 177 -16.79 -21.64 -25.79
C THR A 177 -17.71 -22.65 -26.46
N THR A 178 -17.80 -23.85 -25.89
CA THR A 178 -18.75 -24.89 -26.32
C THR A 178 -19.93 -24.92 -25.36
N PHE A 179 -21.12 -24.63 -25.85
CA PHE A 179 -22.36 -24.64 -25.08
C PHE A 179 -22.91 -26.07 -24.97
N ARG A 180 -23.79 -26.30 -23.98
CA ARG A 180 -24.43 -27.61 -23.74
C ARG A 180 -25.15 -28.16 -24.98
N ASN A 181 -25.73 -27.30 -25.81
CA ASN A 181 -26.40 -27.68 -27.06
C ASN A 181 -25.43 -27.97 -28.21
N GLY A 182 -24.11 -27.95 -27.99
CA GLY A 182 -23.08 -28.16 -28.99
C GLY A 182 -22.69 -26.93 -29.80
N THR A 183 -23.32 -25.77 -29.57
CA THR A 183 -22.94 -24.50 -30.23
C THR A 183 -21.52 -24.13 -29.82
N ILE A 184 -20.70 -23.69 -30.78
CA ILE A 184 -19.34 -23.22 -30.52
C ILE A 184 -19.27 -21.74 -30.89
N ILE A 185 -18.78 -20.92 -29.96
CA ILE A 185 -18.46 -19.51 -30.21
C ILE A 185 -16.96 -19.33 -30.03
N GLU A 186 -16.29 -18.82 -31.07
CA GLU A 186 -14.90 -18.38 -31.01
C GLU A 186 -14.86 -16.85 -31.05
N ALA A 187 -13.97 -16.24 -30.27
CA ALA A 187 -13.84 -14.79 -30.20
C ALA A 187 -12.41 -14.36 -29.84
N ASP A 188 -11.95 -13.29 -30.48
CA ASP A 188 -10.69 -12.62 -30.17
C ASP A 188 -10.96 -11.47 -29.20
N LEU A 189 -10.61 -11.67 -27.93
CA LEU A 189 -10.87 -10.73 -26.85
C LEU A 189 -9.65 -9.89 -26.55
N LEU A 190 -9.83 -8.57 -26.49
CA LEU A 190 -8.87 -7.67 -25.84
C LEU A 190 -8.81 -8.03 -24.35
N VAL A 191 -7.60 -8.23 -23.83
CA VAL A 191 -7.36 -8.60 -22.43
C VAL A 191 -6.30 -7.68 -21.82
N ALA A 192 -6.63 -7.12 -20.65
CA ALA A 192 -5.68 -6.38 -19.84
C ALA A 192 -4.71 -7.34 -19.14
N ARG A 193 -3.43 -6.97 -19.15
CA ARG A 193 -2.35 -7.56 -18.35
C ARG A 193 -1.93 -6.59 -17.26
N ARG A 194 -1.00 -7.03 -16.40
CA ARG A 194 -0.51 -6.22 -15.28
C ARG A 194 0.10 -4.89 -15.73
N ASP A 195 0.90 -4.91 -16.79
CA ASP A 195 1.54 -3.72 -17.35
C ASP A 195 0.54 -2.73 -17.98
N ASP A 196 -0.66 -3.20 -18.33
CA ASP A 196 -1.76 -2.34 -18.79
C ASP A 196 -2.44 -1.57 -17.65
N GLY A 197 -2.17 -1.96 -16.39
CA GLY A 197 -2.68 -1.31 -15.20
C GLY A 197 -1.93 -0.02 -14.81
N HIS A 198 -2.39 0.58 -13.72
CA HIS A 198 -1.77 1.74 -13.11
C HIS A 198 -1.84 1.63 -11.58
N ILE A 199 -0.74 1.98 -10.92
CA ILE A 199 -0.62 2.05 -9.46
C ILE A 199 -0.49 3.52 -9.11
N THR A 200 -1.34 4.01 -8.22
CA THR A 200 -1.25 5.39 -7.76
C THR A 200 -0.08 5.57 -6.80
N LYS A 201 0.31 6.82 -6.59
CA LYS A 201 1.02 7.17 -5.36
C LYS A 201 0.11 6.90 -4.15
N PRO A 202 0.64 6.68 -2.94
CA PRO A 202 -0.19 6.61 -1.76
C PRO A 202 -0.89 7.94 -1.54
N TYR A 203 -2.17 7.92 -1.23
CA TYR A 203 -2.97 9.10 -0.93
C TYR A 203 -3.89 8.86 0.25
N TYR A 204 -4.37 9.93 0.86
CA TYR A 204 -5.34 9.85 1.93
C TYR A 204 -6.76 9.89 1.34
N ASP A 205 -7.54 8.81 1.51
CA ASP A 205 -8.92 8.76 1.00
C ASP A 205 -9.87 9.54 1.92
N CYS A 206 -10.41 10.62 1.41
CA CYS A 206 -11.29 11.51 2.16
C CYS A 206 -12.77 11.32 1.83
N GLY A 207 -13.04 10.61 0.74
CA GLY A 207 -14.38 10.36 0.22
C GLY A 207 -15.10 9.22 0.93
N GLY A 208 -14.37 8.29 1.56
CA GLY A 208 -14.99 7.14 2.23
C GLY A 208 -14.24 6.62 3.46
N GLY A 209 -12.95 6.31 3.33
CA GLY A 209 -12.19 5.55 4.31
C GLY A 209 -11.51 6.35 5.42
N HIS A 210 -11.09 7.59 5.14
CA HIS A 210 -10.22 8.40 6.03
C HIS A 210 -8.92 7.67 6.42
N VAL A 211 -8.31 7.02 5.43
CA VAL A 211 -7.13 6.17 5.60
C VAL A 211 -6.09 6.49 4.52
N TRP A 212 -4.82 6.25 4.84
CA TRP A 212 -3.77 6.21 3.84
C TRP A 212 -3.89 4.92 3.04
N MET A 213 -3.90 5.03 1.72
CA MET A 213 -4.01 3.88 0.83
C MET A 213 -3.32 4.16 -0.51
N PHE A 214 -3.15 3.14 -1.32
CA PHE A 214 -2.87 3.29 -2.73
C PHE A 214 -3.77 2.34 -3.53
N THR A 215 -3.96 2.66 -4.79
CA THR A 215 -4.91 1.96 -5.64
C THR A 215 -4.18 1.32 -6.82
N TYR A 216 -4.46 0.05 -7.07
CA TYR A 216 -4.15 -0.57 -8.36
C TYR A 216 -5.41 -0.59 -9.21
N SER A 217 -5.30 -0.06 -10.43
CA SER A 217 -6.39 0.03 -11.39
C SER A 217 -6.07 -0.77 -12.65
N SER A 218 -7.02 -1.59 -13.10
CA SER A 218 -6.95 -2.36 -14.35
C SER A 218 -7.97 -1.83 -15.36
N PRO A 219 -7.59 -1.61 -16.63
CA PRO A 219 -8.49 -1.04 -17.62
C PRO A 219 -9.48 -2.07 -18.14
N ILE A 220 -10.76 -1.72 -18.14
CA ILE A 220 -11.82 -2.45 -18.84
C ILE A 220 -11.76 -2.03 -20.32
N LEU A 221 -11.67 -3.02 -21.21
CA LEU A 221 -11.41 -2.81 -22.63
C LEU A 221 -12.57 -3.26 -23.51
N GLY A 222 -12.80 -2.52 -24.57
CA GLY A 222 -13.71 -2.87 -25.65
C GLY A 222 -13.16 -2.42 -27.00
N ARG A 223 -14.01 -2.45 -28.02
CA ARG A 223 -13.65 -2.01 -29.37
C ARG A 223 -14.42 -0.77 -29.79
N ASN A 224 -13.80 0.06 -30.61
CA ASN A 224 -14.47 1.04 -31.45
C ASN A 224 -15.23 0.36 -32.60
N THR A 225 -16.02 1.14 -33.33
CA THR A 225 -16.75 0.66 -34.52
C THR A 225 -15.83 0.20 -35.65
N ASP A 226 -14.60 0.72 -35.71
CA ASP A 226 -13.55 0.31 -36.65
C ASP A 226 -12.73 -0.91 -36.14
N GLY A 227 -13.06 -1.43 -34.95
CA GLY A 227 -12.39 -2.57 -34.33
C GLY A 227 -11.18 -2.23 -33.48
N SER A 228 -10.74 -0.96 -33.42
CA SER A 228 -9.59 -0.56 -32.62
C SER A 228 -9.86 -0.74 -31.11
N PRO A 229 -8.84 -1.02 -30.28
CA PRO A 229 -8.99 -1.05 -28.83
C PRO A 229 -9.50 0.28 -28.27
N LYS A 230 -10.33 0.21 -27.23
CA LYS A 230 -10.92 1.38 -26.56
C LYS A 230 -11.09 1.11 -25.08
N PHE A 231 -10.72 2.10 -24.27
CA PHE A 231 -11.03 2.17 -22.84
C PHE A 231 -12.54 2.23 -22.60
N LYS A 232 -13.01 1.45 -21.63
CA LYS A 232 -14.43 1.32 -21.26
C LYS A 232 -14.70 1.50 -19.78
N GLY A 233 -13.67 1.64 -18.94
CA GLY A 233 -13.80 1.75 -17.50
C GLY A 233 -12.58 1.20 -16.76
N VAL A 234 -12.68 1.11 -15.45
CA VAL A 234 -11.66 0.54 -14.57
C VAL A 234 -12.28 -0.48 -13.61
N ALA A 235 -11.49 -1.49 -13.25
CA ALA A 235 -11.70 -2.26 -12.03
C ALA A 235 -10.50 -2.02 -11.11
N THR A 236 -10.73 -1.75 -9.83
CA THR A 236 -9.69 -1.35 -8.89
C THR A 236 -9.66 -2.21 -7.64
N ILE A 237 -8.49 -2.21 -7.00
CA ILE A 237 -8.31 -2.60 -5.60
C ILE A 237 -7.65 -1.46 -4.84
N ASP A 238 -8.04 -1.29 -3.59
CA ASP A 238 -7.46 -0.30 -2.68
C ASP A 238 -6.77 -1.03 -1.52
N ILE A 239 -5.51 -0.71 -1.30
CA ILE A 239 -4.68 -1.29 -0.24
C ILE A 239 -4.48 -0.25 0.84
N GLU A 240 -5.03 -0.53 2.02
CA GLU A 240 -4.89 0.32 3.19
C GLU A 240 -3.49 0.17 3.82
N LEU A 241 -2.92 1.32 4.19
CA LEU A 241 -1.61 1.39 4.83
C LEU A 241 -1.68 1.40 6.35
N THR A 242 -2.83 1.63 6.98
CA THR A 242 -2.98 1.84 8.45
C THR A 242 -2.18 0.88 9.32
N ASP A 243 -2.18 -0.42 9.02
CA ASP A 243 -1.47 -1.46 9.79
C ASP A 243 -0.04 -1.72 9.33
N LYS A 244 0.49 -0.88 8.42
CA LYS A 244 1.85 -1.00 7.88
C LYS A 244 2.76 -0.04 8.60
N ASP A 245 3.70 -0.58 9.38
CA ASP A 245 4.59 0.23 10.18
C ASP A 245 5.57 1.06 9.34
N ILE A 246 5.78 2.31 9.75
CA ILE A 246 6.88 3.14 9.27
C ILE A 246 8.10 2.90 10.16
N ASN A 247 9.20 2.44 9.57
CA ASN A 247 10.46 2.29 10.29
C ASN A 247 11.41 3.43 9.94
N GLN A 248 11.60 4.35 10.90
CA GLN A 248 12.48 5.51 10.76
C GLN A 248 13.92 5.26 11.23
N CYS A 249 14.20 4.11 11.85
CA CYS A 249 15.54 3.78 12.32
C CYS A 249 16.50 3.51 11.16
N ASP A 250 17.79 3.63 11.43
CA ASP A 250 18.86 3.37 10.48
C ASP A 250 18.75 1.95 9.87
N LEU A 251 19.32 1.78 8.68
CA LEU A 251 19.46 0.45 8.06
C LEU A 251 20.52 -0.37 8.81
N GLU A 252 20.09 -1.43 9.49
CA GLU A 252 21.00 -2.42 10.06
C GLU A 252 21.33 -3.48 8.99
N TYR A 253 22.35 -3.19 8.16
CA TYR A 253 22.84 -4.03 7.04
C TYR A 253 21.85 -4.20 5.86
N GLU A 254 22.41 -4.40 4.66
CA GLU A 254 21.68 -4.73 3.42
C GLU A 254 21.08 -6.13 3.55
N ASP A 255 19.87 -6.21 4.11
CA ASP A 255 19.04 -7.40 4.02
C ASP A 255 18.17 -7.30 2.75
N ASP A 256 18.47 -8.14 1.76
CA ASP A 256 17.79 -8.21 0.47
C ASP A 256 16.34 -8.72 0.57
N THR A 257 15.85 -9.08 1.76
CA THR A 257 14.47 -9.57 1.99
C THR A 257 13.49 -8.47 2.44
N VAL A 258 13.95 -7.22 2.52
CA VAL A 258 13.23 -6.14 3.18
C VAL A 258 12.31 -5.38 2.21
N ASP A 259 11.14 -4.96 2.73
CA ASP A 259 10.15 -4.16 2.01
C ASP A 259 10.74 -2.86 1.43
N LEU A 260 10.92 -2.80 0.12
CA LEU A 260 11.51 -1.62 -0.53
C LEU A 260 10.62 -0.38 -0.38
N PHE A 261 9.30 -0.55 -0.30
CA PHE A 261 8.39 0.57 -0.12
C PHE A 261 8.57 1.22 1.25
N PHE A 262 8.61 0.46 2.35
CA PHE A 262 8.77 1.03 3.70
C PHE A 262 10.21 1.38 4.06
N ASN A 263 11.20 0.89 3.31
CA ASN A 263 12.61 1.25 3.53
C ASN A 263 12.93 2.70 3.17
N VAL A 264 12.08 3.37 2.39
CA VAL A 264 12.24 4.78 2.06
C VAL A 264 12.32 5.69 3.30
N PHE A 265 11.78 5.24 4.43
CA PHE A 265 11.74 6.00 5.69
C PHE A 265 12.96 5.78 6.59
N ARG A 266 13.87 4.85 6.27
CA ARG A 266 15.01 4.54 7.14
C ARG A 266 15.93 5.73 7.34
N GLY A 267 16.53 5.81 8.53
CA GLY A 267 17.48 6.88 8.89
C GLY A 267 16.85 8.27 9.01
N THR A 268 15.53 8.37 9.09
CA THR A 268 14.81 9.65 9.24
C THR A 268 14.47 9.99 10.69
N HIS A 269 14.86 9.15 11.64
CA HIS A 269 14.61 9.39 13.06
C HIS A 269 15.26 10.69 13.54
N LYS A 270 14.69 11.28 14.60
CA LYS A 270 15.21 12.49 15.26
C LYS A 270 15.96 12.20 16.56
N CYS A 271 16.34 10.93 16.80
CA CYS A 271 17.10 10.55 17.98
C CYS A 271 18.40 11.37 18.16
N PRO A 272 18.70 11.83 19.38
CA PRO A 272 19.97 12.48 19.71
C PRO A 272 21.18 11.56 19.45
N ILE A 273 22.35 12.15 19.19
CA ILE A 273 23.58 11.41 18.84
C ILE A 273 24.06 10.46 19.96
N GLU A 274 23.75 10.77 21.21
CA GLU A 274 24.04 9.93 22.37
C GLU A 274 23.03 8.79 22.59
N THR A 275 22.17 8.54 21.60
CA THR A 275 21.18 7.46 21.60
C THR A 275 21.24 6.62 20.34
N THR A 276 20.71 5.40 20.41
CA THR A 276 20.45 4.51 19.28
C THR A 276 18.95 4.42 19.04
N CYS A 277 18.54 4.48 17.78
CA CYS A 277 17.14 4.28 17.39
C CYS A 277 16.78 2.79 17.43
N HIS A 278 15.70 2.45 18.11
CA HIS A 278 15.14 1.10 18.11
C HIS A 278 13.71 1.12 17.59
N PHE A 279 13.47 0.40 16.48
CA PHE A 279 12.16 0.32 15.87
C PHE A 279 11.14 -0.37 16.79
N ARG A 280 9.91 0.13 16.80
CA ARG A 280 8.80 -0.41 17.57
C ARG A 280 7.68 -0.84 16.62
N PRO A 281 7.57 -2.16 16.30
CA PRO A 281 6.53 -2.66 15.41
C PRO A 281 5.14 -2.62 16.04
N GLY A 282 4.11 -2.72 15.20
CA GLY A 282 2.69 -2.77 15.58
C GLY A 282 2.09 -1.41 15.93
N LEU A 283 2.67 -0.33 15.43
CA LEU A 283 2.25 1.05 15.68
C LEU A 283 1.49 1.64 14.48
N GLY A 284 1.53 0.98 13.33
CA GLY A 284 0.83 1.36 12.11
C GLY A 284 1.56 2.45 11.33
N PHE A 285 0.88 2.97 10.30
CA PHE A 285 1.43 3.94 9.36
C PHE A 285 1.44 5.35 9.95
N LYS A 286 2.33 5.54 10.93
CA LYS A 286 2.52 6.80 11.64
C LYS A 286 4.00 7.06 11.93
N VAL A 287 4.33 8.34 12.08
CA VAL A 287 5.66 8.78 12.52
C VAL A 287 5.89 8.51 14.01
N GLY A 288 7.15 8.39 14.41
CA GLY A 288 7.58 8.18 15.79
C GLY A 288 7.51 6.73 16.25
N GLY A 289 7.42 5.78 15.33
CA GLY A 289 7.37 4.33 15.58
C GLY A 289 8.69 3.73 16.10
N TYR A 290 9.41 4.43 16.98
CA TYR A 290 10.71 4.03 17.50
C TYR A 290 10.92 4.49 18.94
N PHE A 291 12.03 4.07 19.55
CA PHE A 291 12.51 4.52 20.84
C PHE A 291 13.98 4.89 20.74
N CYS A 292 14.37 6.04 21.28
CA CYS A 292 15.77 6.46 21.35
C CYS A 292 16.36 5.95 22.66
N ILE A 293 17.17 4.90 22.62
CA ILE A 293 17.80 4.31 23.81
C ILE A 293 19.18 4.96 24.02
N CYS A 294 19.47 5.43 25.23
CA CYS A 294 20.78 5.97 25.56
C CYS A 294 21.90 4.97 25.30
N ASN A 295 22.97 5.43 24.65
CA ASN A 295 24.15 4.63 24.39
C ASN A 295 24.83 4.18 25.69
N GLU A 296 25.64 3.13 25.60
CA GLU A 296 26.41 2.65 26.75
C GLU A 296 27.26 3.80 27.35
N GLY A 297 27.23 3.93 28.68
CA GLY A 297 27.88 5.02 29.39
C GLY A 297 27.04 6.29 29.55
N PHE A 298 25.85 6.36 28.92
CA PHE A 298 24.88 7.43 29.11
C PHE A 298 23.62 6.93 29.86
N TYR A 299 22.86 7.83 30.47
CA TYR A 299 21.59 7.53 31.11
C TYR A 299 20.60 8.69 31.01
N TYR A 300 19.31 8.37 31.07
CA TYR A 300 18.25 9.35 31.21
C TYR A 300 17.72 9.33 32.65
N GLN A 301 17.39 10.49 33.22
CA GLN A 301 16.94 10.60 34.62
C GLN A 301 15.50 10.09 34.87
N GLY A 302 14.90 9.40 33.90
CA GLY A 302 13.55 8.82 33.97
C GLY A 302 13.52 7.33 34.36
N LEU A 303 12.31 6.76 34.39
CA LEU A 303 12.08 5.32 34.62
C LEU A 303 12.57 4.43 33.45
N TYR A 304 12.79 5.03 32.28
CA TYR A 304 13.21 4.36 31.06
C TYR A 304 14.60 4.83 30.65
N SER A 305 15.35 3.98 29.96
CA SER A 305 16.71 4.26 29.46
C SER A 305 16.73 5.12 28.19
N GLY A 306 15.76 6.01 28.00
CA GLY A 306 15.62 6.79 26.76
C GLY A 306 14.26 7.46 26.57
N PHE A 307 13.92 7.76 25.32
CA PHE A 307 12.78 8.60 24.90
C PHE A 307 11.89 7.93 23.86
N SER A 308 10.59 8.22 23.89
CA SER A 308 9.66 7.77 22.85
C SER A 308 9.85 8.57 21.56
N GLY A 309 9.96 7.90 20.41
CA GLY A 309 10.04 8.56 19.11
C GLY A 309 8.84 9.48 18.84
N GLU A 310 7.64 9.11 19.31
CA GLU A 310 6.45 9.97 19.19
C GLU A 310 6.61 11.34 19.87
N GLU A 311 7.28 11.38 21.03
CA GLU A 311 7.55 12.63 21.74
C GLU A 311 8.62 13.45 21.02
N VAL A 312 9.66 12.76 20.53
CA VAL A 312 10.75 13.36 19.76
C VAL A 312 10.22 13.99 18.46
N GLU A 313 9.32 13.30 17.74
CA GLU A 313 8.76 13.80 16.47
C GLU A 313 7.89 15.05 16.66
N LYS A 314 7.17 15.15 17.78
CA LYS A 314 6.30 16.30 18.12
C LYS A 314 7.07 17.49 18.70
N ALA A 315 8.31 17.29 19.13
CA ALA A 315 9.08 18.33 19.79
C ALA A 315 9.54 19.41 18.80
N THR A 316 9.28 20.67 19.15
CA THR A 316 9.83 21.83 18.43
C THR A 316 11.28 22.12 18.84
N ASP A 317 11.69 21.63 20.00
CA ASP A 317 13.05 21.71 20.53
C ASP A 317 13.48 20.34 21.06
N LEU A 318 14.57 19.82 20.51
CA LEU A 318 15.14 18.54 20.92
C LEU A 318 16.07 18.65 22.14
N SER A 319 16.29 19.86 22.67
CA SER A 319 17.22 20.08 23.79
C SER A 319 16.86 19.32 25.07
N SER A 320 15.58 19.00 25.28
CA SER A 320 15.09 18.19 26.40
C SER A 320 15.35 16.70 26.26
N PHE A 321 15.67 16.22 25.04
CA PHE A 321 15.94 14.82 24.74
C PHE A 321 17.44 14.61 24.75
N ARG A 322 18.03 14.44 25.94
CA ARG A 322 19.48 14.28 26.11
C ARG A 322 19.79 13.20 27.13
N CYS A 323 20.79 12.38 26.85
CA CYS A 323 21.31 11.45 27.84
C CYS A 323 22.54 12.03 28.54
N GLU A 324 22.64 11.84 29.85
CA GLU A 324 23.77 12.30 30.65
C GLU A 324 24.85 11.22 30.72
N MET A 325 26.12 11.61 30.66
CA MET A 325 27.22 10.69 30.87
C MET A 325 27.23 10.19 32.33
N LYS A 326 27.40 8.88 32.52
CA LYS A 326 27.73 8.31 33.82
C LYS A 326 29.11 8.81 34.24
N HIS A 327 29.18 9.74 35.20
CA HIS A 327 30.44 10.08 35.83
C HIS A 327 30.93 8.86 36.64
N HIS A 328 31.95 8.16 36.13
CA HIS A 328 32.77 7.22 36.90
C HIS A 328 33.55 8.00 37.96
N GLY A 329 32.90 8.39 39.05
CA GLY A 329 33.57 9.06 40.16
C GLY A 329 32.73 10.06 40.94
N TYR A 330 31.67 9.61 41.61
CA TYR A 330 31.40 10.11 42.94
C TYR A 330 30.64 9.06 43.75
N ARG A 331 31.31 8.52 44.76
CA ARG A 331 30.68 7.75 45.83
C ARG A 331 29.73 8.74 46.51
N SER A 332 28.42 8.60 46.34
CA SER A 332 27.44 9.45 47.01
C SER A 332 27.50 9.19 48.51
N SER A 333 28.23 10.03 49.23
CA SER A 333 28.14 10.18 50.69
C SER A 333 26.85 10.94 51.05
N PHE A 334 25.71 10.31 50.81
CA PHE A 334 24.43 10.63 51.43
C PHE A 334 23.77 9.27 51.62
N GLY A 335 23.88 8.71 52.82
CA GLY A 335 22.94 9.01 53.88
C GLY A 335 22.01 7.81 53.94
N SER A 336 22.26 6.95 54.93
CA SER A 336 21.41 5.83 55.26
C SER A 336 19.97 6.30 55.43
N ASP A 337 19.08 5.90 54.54
CA ASP A 337 17.69 5.71 54.90
C ASP A 337 17.17 4.42 54.28
N SER A 338 16.84 3.52 55.20
CA SER A 338 16.25 2.22 54.98
C SER A 338 14.84 2.36 54.44
N HIS A 339 14.65 2.14 53.13
CA HIS A 339 13.41 1.59 52.60
C HIS A 339 13.70 0.72 51.38
N ASP A 340 14.51 -0.32 51.59
CA ASP A 340 14.53 -1.48 50.73
C ASP A 340 13.55 -2.52 51.30
N ARG A 341 12.34 -2.57 50.73
CA ARG A 341 11.48 -3.75 50.70
C ARG A 341 10.35 -3.53 49.70
N GLN A 342 10.30 -4.46 48.74
CA GLN A 342 9.22 -4.74 47.79
C GLN A 342 9.26 -3.95 46.47
N LEU A 343 9.91 -4.52 45.45
CA LEU A 343 9.24 -5.36 44.45
C LEU A 343 10.26 -5.79 43.39
N GLY A 344 10.87 -6.95 43.60
CA GLY A 344 11.52 -7.68 42.51
C GLY A 344 10.45 -8.35 41.66
N ARG A 345 10.39 -8.03 40.37
CA ARG A 345 10.03 -8.97 39.30
C ARG A 345 10.79 -8.62 38.04
N TYR A 346 11.79 -9.45 37.77
CA TYR A 346 12.30 -9.74 36.43
C TYR A 346 11.15 -10.04 35.47
N PHE A 347 11.21 -9.50 34.26
CA PHE A 347 10.70 -10.18 33.06
C PHE A 347 11.89 -10.39 32.12
N PRO A 348 12.21 -11.63 31.74
CA PRO A 348 13.36 -11.91 30.87
C PRO A 348 13.00 -11.62 29.40
N LEU A 349 13.98 -11.05 28.68
CA LEU A 349 14.08 -11.22 27.25
C LEU A 349 14.53 -12.67 27.01
N ASN A 350 13.64 -13.50 26.46
CA ASN A 350 14.04 -14.77 25.85
C ASN A 350 13.84 -14.64 24.35
N SER A 351 14.97 -14.55 23.65
CA SER A 351 15.16 -15.12 22.32
C SER A 351 15.06 -16.65 22.39
N ASP A 352 14.62 -17.26 21.30
CA ASP A 352 14.51 -18.71 21.04
C ASP A 352 13.25 -19.40 21.59
N ASP A 353 12.23 -19.54 20.73
CA ASP A 353 11.62 -20.85 20.51
C ASP A 353 10.91 -20.89 19.14
N SER A 354 11.59 -21.52 18.20
CA SER A 354 11.04 -22.08 16.97
C SER A 354 10.13 -23.26 17.27
N ASP A 355 9.06 -23.38 16.48
CA ASP A 355 8.18 -24.56 16.32
C ASP A 355 7.31 -24.99 17.52
N LEU A 356 5.98 -24.98 17.31
CA LEU A 356 5.12 -26.19 17.34
C LEU A 356 3.61 -25.82 17.42
N TYR A 357 2.90 -26.12 16.32
CA TYR A 357 1.56 -26.73 16.20
C TYR A 357 0.34 -26.26 17.04
N TYR A 358 -0.70 -25.85 16.28
CA TYR A 358 -2.13 -26.24 16.35
C TYR A 358 -2.80 -26.47 17.73
N THR A 359 -3.87 -25.72 18.03
CA THR A 359 -5.27 -26.21 17.89
C THR A 359 -6.31 -25.17 18.37
N ASN A 360 -7.38 -25.09 17.58
CA ASN A 360 -8.66 -24.42 17.81
C ASN A 360 -9.39 -24.99 19.04
N PRO A 361 -10.21 -24.19 19.76
CA PRO A 361 -11.52 -24.71 20.11
C PRO A 361 -12.68 -23.72 19.89
N SER A 362 -13.67 -24.27 19.18
CA SER A 362 -15.04 -23.86 18.98
C SER A 362 -15.85 -23.52 20.24
N MET A 363 -16.84 -22.63 20.01
CA MET A 363 -18.21 -22.60 20.55
C MET A 363 -18.43 -22.57 22.06
N LYS A 364 -19.05 -21.46 22.50
CA LYS A 364 -20.38 -21.49 23.14
C LYS A 364 -21.25 -20.38 22.59
#